data_AF-A0A3D0CR02-F1
#
_entry.id   AF-A0A3D0CR02-F1
#
_cell.length_a   1.000
_cell.length_b   1.000
_cell.length_c   1.000
_cell.angle_alpha   90.00
_cell.angle_beta   90.00
_cell.angle_gamma   90.00
#
_symmetry.space_group_name_H-M   'P 1'
#
loop_
_entity.id
_entity.type
_entity.pdbx_description
1 polymer ?
#
loop_
_entity_poly.entity_id
_entity_poly.type
_entity_poly.pdbx_seq_one_letter_code
_entity_poly.pdbx_strand_id
1 'polypeptide(L)'
;MAGESAGTPVDASMTGKLLDTTVLIDLSRGNVKAADFVDPALADETPLYVSVISAMELIVGCRDKGEVEKAKNLIADFALVQVSPVASAQAYELVLTYSKSHGLTIPDALNCRYCNHPGS
;
A
#
# COMPACT_ATOMS: atom_id res chain seq x y z
N MET A 1 -20.00 -11.94 -22.30
CA MET A 1 -18.53 -11.93 -22.40
C MET A 1 -18.03 -10.98 -21.33
N ALA A 2 -17.39 -11.51 -20.29
CA ALA A 2 -16.82 -10.71 -19.22
C ALA A 2 -15.66 -9.90 -19.80
N GLY A 3 -15.69 -8.58 -19.60
CA GLY A 3 -14.57 -7.71 -19.92
C GLY A 3 -13.48 -7.92 -18.88
N GLU A 4 -12.34 -8.46 -19.33
CA GLU A 4 -11.08 -8.41 -18.60
C GLU A 4 -10.67 -6.95 -18.44
N SER A 5 -10.83 -6.43 -17.22
CA SER A 5 -10.18 -5.21 -16.77
C SER A 5 -8.69 -5.50 -16.69
N ALA A 6 -7.99 -5.25 -17.80
CA ALA A 6 -6.55 -5.26 -17.84
C ALA A 6 -6.04 -4.21 -16.85
N GLY A 7 -5.46 -4.68 -15.74
CA GLY A 7 -4.72 -3.83 -14.82
C GLY A 7 -3.72 -3.02 -15.60
N THR A 8 -3.84 -1.69 -15.50
CA THR A 8 -2.94 -0.75 -16.18
C THR A 8 -1.48 -1.09 -15.85
N PRO A 9 -0.60 -1.20 -16.85
CA PRO A 9 0.82 -1.40 -16.60
C PRO A 9 1.34 -0.20 -15.82
N VAL A 10 1.90 -0.48 -14.65
CA VAL A 10 2.58 0.51 -13.81
C VAL A 10 3.82 1.00 -14.56
N ASP A 11 3.75 2.22 -15.07
CA ASP A 11 4.88 2.91 -15.70
C ASP A 11 6.00 3.11 -14.67
N ALA A 12 7.22 2.74 -15.04
CA ALA A 12 8.41 2.80 -14.18
C ALA A 12 8.88 4.25 -13.89
N SER A 13 8.14 5.25 -14.36
CA SER A 13 8.35 6.69 -14.16
C SER A 13 7.49 7.30 -13.03
N MET A 14 6.91 6.51 -12.13
CA MET A 14 6.08 7.02 -11.03
C MET A 14 6.93 7.70 -9.94
N THR A 15 7.00 9.03 -9.96
CA THR A 15 7.49 9.81 -8.81
C THR A 15 6.32 10.06 -7.86
N GLY A 16 6.40 9.54 -6.64
CA GLY A 16 5.39 9.74 -5.60
C GLY A 16 5.71 8.97 -4.33
N LYS A 17 4.83 9.01 -3.34
CA LYS A 17 5.10 8.43 -2.01
C LYS A 17 4.21 7.21 -1.77
N LEU A 18 4.80 6.11 -1.29
CA LEU A 18 4.04 4.96 -0.78
C LEU A 18 3.68 5.20 0.68
N LEU A 19 2.39 5.08 1.02
CA LEU A 19 1.90 5.22 2.38
C LEU A 19 2.00 3.88 3.11
N ASP A 20 2.58 3.91 4.31
CA ASP A 20 2.61 2.78 5.22
C ASP A 20 1.23 2.52 5.86
N THR A 21 0.99 1.28 6.29
CA THR A 21 -0.28 0.88 6.92
C THR A 21 -0.60 1.73 8.16
N THR A 22 0.42 2.16 8.92
CA THR A 22 0.21 3.01 10.11
C THR A 22 -0.41 4.36 9.78
N VAL A 23 0.05 5.01 8.70
CA VAL A 23 -0.50 6.28 8.22
C VAL A 23 -1.96 6.09 7.78
N LEU A 24 -2.28 5.00 7.08
CA LEU A 24 -3.65 4.70 6.66
C LEU A 24 -4.59 4.45 7.84
N ILE A 25 -4.11 3.74 8.87
CA ILE A 25 -4.87 3.53 10.10
C ILE A 25 -5.13 4.86 10.80
N ASP A 26 -4.12 5.73 10.91
CA ASP A 26 -4.26 7.03 11.55
C ASP A 26 -5.22 7.96 10.77
N LEU A 27 -5.15 7.97 9.44
CA LEU A 27 -6.12 8.66 8.58
C LEU A 27 -7.54 8.14 8.81
N SER A 28 -7.74 6.81 8.85
CA SER A 28 -9.06 6.21 9.07
C SER A 28 -9.68 6.58 10.42
N ARG A 29 -8.85 6.94 11.40
CA ARG A 29 -9.25 7.38 12.74
C ARG A 29 -9.43 8.90 12.85
N GLY A 30 -9.21 9.65 11.77
CA GLY A 30 -9.29 11.11 11.75
C GLY A 30 -8.13 11.79 12.49
N ASN A 31 -6.94 11.16 12.51
CA ASN A 31 -5.76 11.76 13.13
C ASN A 31 -5.28 12.95 12.30
N VAL A 32 -5.35 14.15 12.90
CA VAL A 32 -4.98 15.42 12.25
C VAL A 32 -3.55 15.40 11.73
N LYS A 33 -2.60 14.81 12.47
CA LYS A 33 -1.19 14.77 12.04
C LYS A 33 -0.98 13.93 10.77
N ALA A 34 -1.79 12.88 10.60
CA ALA A 34 -1.74 12.06 9.41
C ALA A 34 -2.38 12.79 8.21
N ALA A 35 -3.46 13.52 8.44
CA ALA A 35 -4.07 14.39 7.43
C ALA A 35 -3.09 15.49 6.98
N ASP A 36 -2.49 16.23 7.93
CA ASP A 36 -1.50 17.28 7.64
C ASP A 36 -0.28 16.78 6.84
N PHE A 37 0.06 15.49 6.97
CA PHE A 37 1.14 14.87 6.21
C PHE A 37 0.75 14.57 4.75
N VAL A 38 -0.52 14.27 4.50
CA VAL A 38 -1.04 13.79 3.21
C VAL A 38 -1.65 14.91 2.37
N ASP A 39 -2.35 15.85 3.02
CA ASP A 39 -3.06 16.95 2.37
C ASP A 39 -2.19 17.78 1.41
N PRO A 40 -0.92 18.14 1.72
CA PRO A 40 -0.09 18.88 0.78
C PRO A 40 0.19 18.10 -0.51
N ALA A 41 0.43 16.79 -0.40
CA ALA A 41 0.71 15.96 -1.57
C ALA A 41 -0.55 15.77 -2.44
N LEU A 42 -1.73 15.67 -1.83
CA LEU A 42 -3.00 15.65 -2.56
C LEU A 42 -3.27 16.99 -3.25
N ALA A 43 -2.99 18.12 -2.58
CA ALA A 43 -3.18 19.45 -3.15
C ALA A 43 -2.26 19.74 -4.33
N ASP A 44 -1.02 19.22 -4.29
CA ASP A 44 -0.03 19.34 -5.36
C ASP A 44 -0.19 18.28 -6.47
N GLU A 45 -1.30 17.51 -6.45
CA GLU A 45 -1.57 16.37 -7.34
C GLU A 45 -0.42 15.36 -7.41
N THR A 46 0.40 15.29 -6.35
CA THR A 46 1.50 14.33 -6.26
C THR A 46 0.91 12.95 -5.99
N PRO A 47 1.22 11.94 -6.82
CA PRO A 47 0.69 10.61 -6.62
C PRO A 47 1.08 10.02 -5.26
N LEU A 48 0.07 9.58 -4.52
CA LEU A 48 0.21 8.80 -3.30
C LEU A 48 -0.23 7.38 -3.57
N TYR A 49 0.60 6.43 -3.18
CA TYR A 49 0.41 5.01 -3.44
C TYR A 49 0.06 4.28 -2.15
N VAL A 50 -0.77 3.25 -2.28
CA VAL A 50 -1.07 2.31 -1.21
C VAL A 50 -0.83 0.91 -1.74
N SER A 51 -0.08 0.08 -1.02
CA SER A 51 0.07 -1.33 -1.41
C SER A 51 -1.25 -2.06 -1.17
N VAL A 52 -1.58 -3.03 -2.03
CA VAL A 52 -2.76 -3.89 -1.84
C VAL A 52 -2.72 -4.64 -0.51
N ILE A 53 -1.51 -4.90 0.02
CA ILE A 53 -1.33 -5.53 1.33
C ILE A 53 -1.78 -4.58 2.44
N SER A 54 -1.28 -3.34 2.46
CA SER A 54 -1.69 -2.32 3.44
C SER A 54 -3.18 -2.01 3.39
N ALA A 55 -3.77 -1.98 2.19
CA ALA A 55 -5.21 -1.85 2.00
C ALA A 55 -5.98 -3.04 2.61
N MET A 56 -5.53 -4.26 2.38
CA MET A 56 -6.13 -5.47 2.95
C MET A 56 -5.99 -5.50 4.48
N GLU A 57 -4.84 -5.10 5.04
CA GLU A 57 -4.63 -4.99 6.48
C GLU A 57 -5.62 -4.02 7.13
N LEU A 58 -5.81 -2.84 6.51
CA LEU A 58 -6.77 -1.86 6.99
C LEU A 58 -8.20 -2.42 7.00
N ILE A 59 -8.60 -3.08 5.91
CA ILE A 59 -9.95 -3.68 5.78
C ILE A 59 -10.17 -4.82 6.78
N VAL A 60 -9.18 -5.70 6.98
CA VAL A 60 -9.25 -6.80 7.96
C VAL A 60 -9.31 -6.26 9.39
N GLY A 61 -8.69 -5.09 9.65
CA GLY A 61 -8.75 -4.41 10.94
C GLY A 61 -10.10 -3.76 11.27
N CYS A 62 -11.02 -3.64 10.30
CA CYS A 62 -12.35 -3.09 10.52
C CYS A 62 -13.24 -4.03 11.36
N ARG A 63 -14.03 -3.46 12.26
CA ARG A 63 -14.91 -4.18 13.18
C ARG A 63 -16.24 -4.58 12.56
N ASP A 64 -16.71 -3.81 11.58
CA ASP A 64 -17.99 -4.02 10.91
C ASP A 64 -17.96 -3.52 9.46
N LYS A 65 -19.07 -3.78 8.74
CA LYS A 65 -19.22 -3.39 7.33
C LYS A 65 -19.24 -1.87 7.11
N GLY A 66 -19.66 -1.09 8.11
CA GLY A 66 -19.65 0.37 8.02
C GLY A 66 -18.23 0.92 8.06
N GLU A 67 -17.36 0.36 8.90
CA GLU A 67 -15.93 0.67 8.90
C GLU A 67 -15.24 0.24 7.60
N VAL A 68 -15.61 -0.92 7.05
CA VAL A 68 -15.08 -1.39 5.74
C VAL A 68 -15.40 -0.40 4.62
N GLU A 69 -16.62 0.12 4.53
CA GLU A 69 -16.97 1.10 3.50
C GLU A 69 -16.24 2.43 3.69
N LYS A 70 -16.01 2.87 4.94
CA LYS A 70 -15.18 4.07 5.21
C LYS A 70 -13.73 3.85 4.77
N ALA A 71 -13.14 2.69 5.09
CA ALA A 71 -11.79 2.35 4.67
C ALA A 71 -11.66 2.29 3.15
N LYS A 72 -12.64 1.70 2.45
CA LYS A 72 -12.67 1.64 0.98
C LYS A 72 -12.74 3.03 0.35
N ASN A 73 -13.56 3.93 0.90
CA ASN A 73 -13.64 5.31 0.42
C ASN A 73 -12.31 6.05 0.62
N LEU A 74 -11.67 5.90 1.78
CA LEU A 74 -10.34 6.47 2.04
C LEU A 74 -9.29 5.93 1.06
N ILE A 75 -9.28 4.62 0.81
CA ILE A 75 -8.30 4.00 -0.11
C ILE A 75 -8.50 4.50 -1.55
N ALA A 76 -9.72 4.87 -1.94
CA ALA A 76 -10.03 5.35 -3.28
C ALA A 76 -9.35 6.69 -3.63
N ASP A 77 -8.91 7.46 -2.63
CA ASP A 77 -8.16 8.70 -2.81
C ASP A 77 -6.69 8.45 -3.20
N PHE A 78 -6.24 7.19 -3.20
CA PHE A 78 -4.85 6.80 -3.44
C PHE A 78 -4.73 5.81 -4.61
N ALA A 79 -3.56 5.78 -5.24
CA ALA A 79 -3.24 4.81 -6.27
C ALA A 79 -2.90 3.44 -5.65
N LEU A 80 -3.80 2.47 -5.81
CA LEU A 80 -3.61 1.11 -5.30
C LEU A 80 -2.59 0.32 -6.13
N VAL A 81 -1.52 -0.14 -5.49
CA VAL A 81 -0.43 -0.89 -6.14
C VAL A 81 -0.55 -2.39 -5.84
N GLN A 82 -0.66 -3.18 -6.90
CA GLN A 82 -0.78 -4.65 -6.82
C GLN A 82 0.59 -5.31 -6.65
N VAL A 83 0.63 -6.42 -5.90
CA VAL A 83 1.83 -7.25 -5.76
C VAL A 83 2.25 -7.80 -7.13
N SER A 84 3.45 -7.44 -7.56
CA SER A 84 4.05 -7.99 -8.78
C SER A 84 4.72 -9.35 -8.52
N PRO A 85 4.87 -10.21 -9.55
CA PRO A 85 5.60 -11.46 -9.42
C PRO A 85 7.02 -11.27 -8.86
N VAL A 86 7.72 -10.22 -9.33
CA VAL A 86 9.07 -9.87 -8.87
C VAL A 86 9.07 -9.50 -7.39
N ALA A 87 8.15 -8.63 -6.96
CA ALA A 87 8.03 -8.23 -5.55
C ALA A 87 7.72 -9.44 -4.66
N SER A 88 6.82 -10.33 -5.10
CA SER A 88 6.45 -11.53 -4.34
C SER A 88 7.61 -12.52 -4.18
N ALA A 89 8.40 -12.76 -5.24
CA ALA A 89 9.57 -13.63 -5.19
C ALA A 89 10.63 -13.09 -4.22
N GLN A 90 10.83 -11.77 -4.20
CA GLN A 90 11.82 -11.15 -3.32
C GLN A 90 11.37 -11.11 -1.86
N ALA A 91 10.09 -10.85 -1.61
CA ALA A 91 9.52 -10.99 -0.28
C ALA A 91 9.66 -12.42 0.26
N TYR A 92 9.48 -13.43 -0.60
CA TYR A 92 9.69 -14.83 -0.24
C TYR A 92 11.14 -15.11 0.21
N GLU A 93 12.14 -14.63 -0.54
CA GLU A 93 13.55 -14.76 -0.15
C GLU A 93 13.88 -14.05 1.19
N LEU A 94 13.29 -12.88 1.42
CA LEU A 94 13.45 -12.16 2.69
C LEU A 94 12.85 -12.94 3.86
N VAL A 95 11.67 -13.52 3.68
CA VAL A 95 11.04 -14.38 4.69
C VAL A 95 11.90 -15.61 4.95
N LEU A 96 12.42 -16.27 3.92
CA LEU A 96 13.34 -17.40 4.10
C LEU A 96 14.57 -17.02 4.94
N THR A 97 15.10 -15.82 4.70
CA THR A 97 16.33 -15.33 5.35
C THR A 97 16.10 -14.86 6.80
N TYR A 98 14.99 -14.18 7.07
CA TYR A 98 14.80 -13.40 8.32
C TYR A 98 13.63 -13.86 9.20
N SER A 99 12.78 -14.78 8.75
CA SER A 99 11.60 -15.24 9.52
C SER A 99 11.94 -15.81 10.89
N LYS A 100 13.09 -16.48 11.03
CA LYS A 100 13.51 -17.12 12.28
C LYS A 100 14.30 -16.21 13.22
N SER A 101 14.74 -15.05 12.75
CA SER A 101 15.66 -14.19 13.51
C SER A 101 15.04 -12.86 13.97
N HIS A 102 14.04 -12.33 13.26
CA HIS A 102 13.52 -10.98 13.53
C HIS A 102 11.98 -10.89 13.58
N GLY A 103 11.25 -12.00 13.55
CA GLY A 103 9.78 -11.98 13.60
C GLY A 103 9.13 -11.31 12.38
N LEU A 104 9.85 -11.24 11.25
CA LEU A 104 9.39 -10.64 10.01
C LEU A 104 8.09 -11.33 9.55
N THR A 105 7.01 -10.56 9.44
CA THR A 105 5.75 -11.07 8.93
C THR A 105 5.73 -11.00 7.39
N ILE A 106 4.90 -11.83 6.75
CA ILE A 106 4.77 -11.85 5.29
C ILE A 106 4.36 -10.47 4.73
N PRO A 107 3.45 -9.70 5.37
CA PRO A 107 3.17 -8.32 4.98
C PRO A 107 4.39 -7.40 4.99
N ASP A 108 5.24 -7.47 6.02
CA ASP A 108 6.44 -6.64 6.14
C ASP A 108 7.42 -6.86 4.99
N ALA A 109 7.58 -8.12 4.59
CA ALA A 109 8.46 -8.50 3.49
C ALA A 109 7.99 -7.95 2.13
N LEU A 110 6.68 -7.80 1.95
CA LEU A 110 6.08 -7.27 0.72
C LEU A 110 6.13 -5.73 0.65
N ASN A 111 5.97 -5.04 1.80
CA ASN A 111 6.03 -3.59 1.85
C ASN A 111 7.45 -3.03 1.61
N CYS A 112 8.49 -3.79 1.98
CA CYS A 112 9.89 -3.36 1.87
C CYS A 112 10.37 -3.05 0.42
N ARG A 113 9.70 -3.58 -0.61
CA ARG A 113 10.27 -3.61 -1.97
C ARG A 113 9.78 -2.55 -2.95
N TYR A 114 8.69 -1.82 -2.64
CA TYR A 114 8.15 -0.82 -3.57
C TYR A 114 8.98 0.48 -3.66
N CYS A 115 9.91 0.71 -2.74
CA CYS A 115 10.68 1.96 -2.66
C CYS A 115 12.04 1.94 -3.39
N ASN A 116 12.32 1.01 -4.32
CA ASN A 116 13.59 1.06 -5.05
C ASN A 116 13.57 0.34 -6.42
N HIS A 117 13.46 1.11 -7.51
CA HIS A 117 14.31 0.88 -8.69
C HIS A 117 14.43 2.11 -9.61
N PRO A 118 15.46 2.96 -9.46
CA PRO A 118 16.11 3.57 -10.60
C PRO A 118 17.23 2.64 -11.08
N GLY A 119 17.07 2.12 -12.31
CA GLY A 119 18.15 1.71 -13.23
C GLY A 119 19.23 0.75 -12.74
N SER A 120 19.25 -0.43 -13.35
CA SER A 120 20.52 -1.13 -13.62
C SER A 120 21.26 -0.42 -14.76
#